data_AF-A0A7C4MVX7-F1
#
_entry.id   AF-A0A7C4MVX7-F1
#
_cell.length_a   1.000
_cell.length_b   1.000
_cell.length_c   1.000
_cell.angle_alpha   90.00
_cell.angle_beta   90.00
_cell.angle_gamma   90.00
#
_symmetry.space_group_name_H-M   'P 1'
#
loop_
_entity.id
_entity.type
_entity.pdbx_description
1 polymer ?
#
loop_
_entity_poly.entity_id
_entity_poly.type
_entity_poly.pdbx_seq_one_letter_code
_entity_poly.pdbx_strand_id
1 'polypeptide(L)'
;MAHLTESVVESAALAWLEAIGWRIAHGPDIAPDMPAAERRDCGEVILAQRLRDALAQLRVLVKRILRKHGYPPDKQEMATQTVLDQAEVLSAEWAAV
;
A
#
# COMPACT_ATOMS: atom_id res chain seq x y z
N MET A 1 23.13 -28.50 -14.21
CA MET A 1 21.85 -28.24 -13.51
C MET A 1 21.81 -26.76 -13.16
N ALA A 2 20.69 -26.08 -13.41
CA ALA A 2 20.54 -24.71 -12.94
C ALA A 2 20.48 -24.72 -11.41
N HIS A 3 21.39 -24.02 -10.74
CA HIS A 3 21.36 -23.85 -9.30
C HIS A 3 20.32 -22.77 -8.96
N LEU A 4 19.37 -23.10 -8.09
CA LEU A 4 18.48 -22.12 -7.48
C LEU A 4 19.31 -21.25 -6.53
N THR A 5 19.31 -19.94 -6.76
CA THR A 5 19.95 -18.95 -5.89
C THR A 5 18.90 -17.96 -5.37
N GLU A 6 19.23 -17.24 -4.29
CA GLU A 6 18.36 -16.18 -3.74
C GLU A 6 18.02 -15.13 -4.80
N SER A 7 19.01 -14.69 -5.59
CA SER A 7 18.80 -13.72 -6.68
C SER A 7 17.83 -14.22 -7.77
N VAL A 8 17.82 -15.52 -8.06
CA VAL A 8 16.84 -16.11 -9.01
C VAL A 8 15.44 -16.10 -8.41
N VAL A 9 15.30 -16.45 -7.12
CA VAL A 9 14.01 -16.43 -6.41
C VAL A 9 13.47 -14.99 -6.34
N GLU A 10 14.32 -14.04 -5.97
CA GLU A 10 13.99 -12.62 -5.88
C GLU A 10 13.51 -12.07 -7.23
N SER A 11 14.26 -12.32 -8.30
CA SER A 11 13.90 -11.84 -9.64
C SER A 11 12.55 -12.41 -10.11
N ALA A 12 12.30 -13.70 -9.85
CA ALA A 12 11.03 -14.35 -10.19
C ALA A 12 9.87 -13.77 -9.36
N ALA A 13 10.06 -13.56 -8.06
CA ALA A 13 9.05 -12.98 -7.18
C ALA A 13 8.71 -11.54 -7.58
N LEU A 14 9.72 -10.71 -7.88
CA LEU A 14 9.52 -9.35 -8.36
C LEU A 14 8.75 -9.34 -9.69
N ALA A 15 9.11 -10.19 -10.65
CA ALA A 15 8.38 -10.29 -11.92
C ALA A 15 6.90 -10.67 -11.72
N TRP A 16 6.60 -11.57 -10.78
CA TRP A 16 5.21 -11.91 -10.45
C TRP A 16 4.45 -10.75 -9.83
N LEU A 17 5.06 -10.03 -8.88
CA LEU A 17 4.47 -8.85 -8.24
C LEU A 17 4.17 -7.75 -9.27
N GLU A 18 5.10 -7.48 -10.18
CA GLU A 18 4.89 -6.52 -11.26
C GLU A 18 3.73 -6.95 -12.18
N ALA A 19 3.63 -8.24 -12.51
CA ALA A 19 2.55 -8.76 -13.36
C ALA A 19 1.15 -8.59 -12.75
N ILE A 20 1.03 -8.56 -11.42
CA ILE A 20 -0.23 -8.27 -10.72
C ILE A 20 -0.38 -6.79 -10.33
N GLY A 21 0.46 -5.91 -10.89
CA GLY A 21 0.32 -4.46 -10.81
C GLY A 21 1.05 -3.78 -9.64
N TRP A 22 1.93 -4.50 -8.93
CA TRP A 22 2.75 -3.87 -7.90
C TRP A 22 3.84 -3.02 -8.54
N ARG A 23 4.08 -1.84 -7.95
CA ARG A 23 5.24 -1.04 -8.30
C ARG A 23 6.46 -1.56 -7.55
N ILE A 24 7.45 -2.06 -8.29
CA ILE A 24 8.75 -2.41 -7.72
C ILE A 24 9.55 -1.13 -7.46
N ALA A 25 10.23 -1.08 -6.31
CA ALA A 25 11.21 -0.04 -5.99
C ALA A 25 12.55 -0.72 -5.66
N HIS A 26 13.65 -0.12 -6.10
CA HIS A 26 14.98 -0.62 -5.77
C HIS A 26 15.32 -0.23 -4.32
N GLY A 27 15.73 -1.21 -3.50
CA GLY A 27 15.94 -1.00 -2.06
C GLY A 27 16.82 0.21 -1.70
N PRO A 28 17.99 0.39 -2.34
CA PRO A 28 18.83 1.58 -2.19
C PRO A 28 18.16 2.92 -2.47
N ASP A 29 17.17 2.98 -3.36
CA ASP A 29 16.51 4.25 -3.72
C ASP A 29 15.58 4.74 -2.59
N ILE A 30 15.06 3.81 -1.78
CA ILE A 30 14.15 4.07 -0.66
C ILE A 30 14.81 3.91 0.70
N ALA A 31 16.12 3.64 0.74
CA ALA A 31 16.88 3.41 1.96
C ALA A 31 16.92 4.66 2.87
N PRO A 32 17.17 4.48 4.18
CA PRO A 32 17.43 5.61 5.07
C PRO A 32 18.57 6.50 4.56
N ASP A 33 18.54 7.78 4.92
CA ASP A 33 19.57 8.78 4.60
C ASP A 33 19.75 9.15 3.12
N MET A 34 18.88 8.66 2.24
CA MET A 34 18.83 9.07 0.84
C MET A 34 17.82 10.22 0.61
N PRO A 35 17.99 11.07 -0.42
CA PRO A 35 17.04 12.15 -0.71
C PRO A 35 15.61 11.68 -1.00
N ALA A 36 15.46 10.44 -1.49
CA ALA A 36 14.18 9.78 -1.74
C ALA A 36 13.86 8.72 -0.66
N ALA A 37 14.45 8.83 0.53
CA ALA A 37 14.24 7.89 1.62
C ALA A 37 12.75 7.77 1.97
N GLU A 38 12.24 6.55 1.90
CA GLU A 38 10.89 6.22 2.35
C GLU A 38 10.90 5.30 3.57
N ARG A 39 12.00 4.56 3.74
CA ARG A 39 12.26 3.72 4.90
C ARG A 39 12.95 4.52 6.00
N ARG A 40 12.55 4.30 7.23
CA ARG A 40 13.28 4.76 8.43
C ARG A 40 14.36 3.77 8.84
N ASP A 41 14.16 2.49 8.53
CA ASP A 41 15.13 1.42 8.74
C ASP A 41 14.97 0.34 7.65
N CYS A 42 16.02 -0.45 7.41
CA CYS A 42 15.99 -1.48 6.36
C CYS A 42 15.06 -2.66 6.68
N GLY A 43 14.57 -2.79 7.92
CA GLY A 43 13.61 -3.80 8.36
C GLY A 43 12.15 -3.40 8.16
N GLU A 44 11.86 -2.16 7.76
CA GLU A 44 10.50 -1.72 7.46
C GLU A 44 9.94 -2.44 6.22
N VAL A 45 9.00 -3.35 6.48
CA VAL A 45 8.20 -4.04 5.44
C VAL A 45 7.08 -3.14 4.93
N ILE A 46 6.53 -2.27 5.79
CA ILE A 46 5.46 -1.32 5.47
C ILE A 46 6.05 0.08 5.32
N LEU A 47 5.94 0.67 4.12
CA LEU A 47 6.29 2.07 3.89
C LEU A 47 5.19 2.99 4.42
N ALA A 48 5.32 3.42 5.66
CA ALA A 48 4.27 4.12 6.41
C ALA A 48 3.76 5.39 5.71
N GLN A 49 4.64 6.12 5.01
CA GLN A 49 4.22 7.32 4.27
C GLN A 49 3.36 6.98 3.06
N ARG A 50 3.74 5.98 2.25
CA ARG A 50 2.92 5.52 1.12
C ARG A 50 1.55 5.02 1.58
N LEU A 51 1.51 4.31 2.71
CA LEU A 51 0.25 3.86 3.30
C LEU A 51 -0.64 5.04 3.69
N ARG A 52 -0.09 6.05 4.38
CA ARG A 52 -0.84 7.28 4.72
C ARG A 52 -1.36 8.00 3.49
N ASP A 53 -0.55 8.12 2.45
CA ASP A 53 -0.94 8.78 1.19
C ASP A 53 -2.06 8.00 0.48
N ALA A 54 -1.98 6.66 0.45
CA ALA A 54 -3.02 5.80 -0.10
C ALA A 54 -4.34 5.94 0.67
N LEU A 55 -4.30 5.97 2.01
CA LEU A 55 -5.49 6.18 2.85
C LEU A 55 -6.10 7.57 2.63
N ALA A 56 -5.27 8.61 2.47
CA ALA A 56 -5.73 9.95 2.16
C ALA A 56 -6.44 10.02 0.79
N GLN A 57 -5.88 9.34 -0.23
CA GLN A 57 -6.50 9.23 -1.55
C GLN A 57 -7.82 8.45 -1.49
N LEU A 58 -7.84 7.33 -0.76
CA LEU A 58 -9.06 6.53 -0.55
C LEU A 58 -10.17 7.38 0.07
N ARG A 59 -9.85 8.17 1.10
CA ARG A 59 -10.80 9.10 1.73
C ARG A 59 -11.41 10.08 0.73
N VAL A 60 -10.59 10.64 -0.18
CA VAL A 60 -11.07 11.55 -1.24
C VAL A 60 -11.98 10.84 -2.24
N LEU A 61 -11.62 9.62 -2.65
CA LEU A 61 -12.41 8.82 -3.58
C LEU A 61 -13.77 8.44 -2.99
N VAL A 62 -13.80 7.98 -1.74
CA VAL A 62 -15.04 7.65 -1.03
C VAL A 62 -15.95 8.88 -0.97
N LYS A 63 -15.44 10.03 -0.51
CA LYS A 63 -16.23 11.27 -0.49
C LYS A 63 -16.72 11.68 -1.87
N ARG A 64 -15.94 11.47 -2.94
CA ARG A 64 -16.36 11.72 -4.32
C ARG A 64 -17.50 10.79 -4.74
N ILE A 65 -17.42 9.50 -4.42
CA ILE A 65 -18.48 8.50 -4.70
C ILE A 65 -19.76 8.86 -3.95
N LEU A 66 -19.67 9.12 -2.64
CA LEU A 66 -20.82 9.49 -1.80
C LEU A 66 -21.56 10.72 -2.36
N ARG A 67 -20.82 11.77 -2.75
CA ARG A 67 -21.41 12.96 -3.39
C ARG A 67 -22.02 12.65 -4.76
N LYS A 68 -21.33 11.89 -5.61
CA LYS A 68 -21.81 11.52 -6.95
C LYS A 68 -23.15 10.77 -6.89
N HIS A 69 -23.37 9.99 -5.83
CA HIS A 69 -24.58 9.19 -5.63
C HIS A 69 -25.61 9.85 -4.68
N GLY A 70 -25.43 11.12 -4.30
CA GLY A 70 -26.42 11.87 -3.51
C GLY A 70 -26.51 11.44 -2.04
N TYR A 71 -25.45 10.84 -1.47
CA TYR A 71 -25.44 10.42 -0.07
C TYR A 71 -25.51 11.64 0.88
N PRO A 72 -26.33 11.60 1.96
CA PRO A 72 -26.55 12.75 2.84
C PRO A 72 -25.23 13.31 3.42
N PRO A 73 -24.97 14.62 3.31
CA PRO A 73 -23.68 15.23 3.69
C PRO A 73 -23.36 15.07 5.17
N ASP A 74 -24.37 15.10 6.04
CA ASP A 74 -24.28 14.87 7.48
C ASP A 74 -23.79 13.45 7.84
N LYS A 75 -23.99 12.48 6.94
CA LYS A 75 -23.57 11.08 7.13
C LYS A 75 -22.28 10.72 6.40
N GLN A 76 -21.74 11.60 5.54
CA GLN A 76 -20.60 11.27 4.68
C GLN A 76 -19.32 10.98 5.47
N GLU A 77 -19.07 11.69 6.57
CA GLU A 77 -17.86 11.49 7.35
C GLU A 77 -17.85 10.10 7.99
N MET A 78 -18.96 9.71 8.62
CA MET A 78 -19.11 8.39 9.24
C MET A 78 -19.00 7.26 8.21
N ALA A 79 -19.67 7.39 7.06
CA ALA A 79 -19.55 6.41 5.98
C ALA A 79 -18.11 6.30 5.45
N THR A 80 -17.39 7.42 5.38
CA THR A 80 -15.99 7.42 4.97
C THR A 80 -15.12 6.72 6.01
N GLN A 81 -15.33 6.98 7.30
CA GLN A 81 -14.60 6.33 8.38
C GLN A 81 -14.83 4.81 8.37
N THR A 82 -16.08 4.36 8.22
CA THR A 82 -16.40 2.93 8.11
C THR A 82 -15.62 2.24 6.98
N VAL A 83 -15.49 2.88 5.82
CA VAL A 83 -14.72 2.31 4.70
C VAL A 83 -13.23 2.23 5.02
N LEU A 84 -12.67 3.22 5.72
CA LEU A 84 -11.26 3.19 6.15
C LEU A 84 -11.02 2.11 7.20
N ASP A 85 -11.92 1.95 8.18
CA ASP A 85 -11.83 0.90 9.20
C ASP A 85 -11.93 -0.49 8.56
N GLN A 86 -12.80 -0.66 7.55
CA GLN A 86 -12.90 -1.91 6.79
C GLN A 86 -11.63 -2.21 5.99
N ALA A 87 -11.00 -1.18 5.40
CA ALA A 87 -9.72 -1.35 4.71
C ALA A 87 -8.60 -1.77 5.67
N GLU A 88 -8.60 -1.25 6.91
CA GLU A 88 -7.68 -1.66 7.96
C GLU A 88 -7.87 -3.13 8.34
N VAL A 89 -9.11 -3.56 8.61
CA VAL A 89 -9.42 -4.97 8.94
C VAL A 89 -8.97 -5.91 7.82
N LEU A 90 -9.30 -5.58 6.57
CA LEU A 90 -8.88 -6.38 5.42
C LEU A 90 -7.35 -6.46 5.30
N SER A 91 -6.64 -5.37 5.61
CA SER A 91 -5.17 -5.37 5.60
C SER A 91 -4.56 -6.16 6.75
N ALA A 92 -5.21 -6.18 7.92
CA ALA A 92 -4.76 -6.94 9.08
C ALA A 92 -4.87 -8.46 8.86
N GLU A 93 -5.90 -8.91 8.12
CA GLU A 93 -6.01 -10.31 7.68
C GLU A 93 -4.82 -10.72 6.80
N TRP A 94 -4.32 -9.83 5.95
CA TRP A 94 -3.16 -10.09 5.09
C TRP A 94 -1.83 -10.13 5.86
N ALA A 95 -1.73 -9.43 6.99
CA ALA A 95 -0.55 -9.45 7.85
C ALA A 95 -0.46 -10.70 8.75
N ALA A 96 -1.56 -11.47 8.84
CA ALA A 96 -1.66 -12.67 9.67
C ALA A 96 -1.41 -14.00 8.90
N VAL A 97 -1.07 -13.91 7.61
CA VAL A 97 -0.72 -15.04 6.72
C VAL A 97 0.78 -15.06 6.48
#